data_AF-A0A3E0P1F8-F1
#
_entry.id   AF-A0A3E0P1F8-F1
#
_cell.length_a   1.000
_cell.length_b   1.000
_cell.length_c   1.000
_cell.angle_alpha   90.00
_cell.angle_beta   90.00
_cell.angle_gamma   90.00
#
_symmetry.space_group_name_H-M   'P 1'
#
loop_
_entity.id
_entity.type
_entity.pdbx_description
1 polymer ?
#
loop_
_entity_poly.entity_id
_entity_poly.type
_entity_poly.pdbx_seq_one_letter_code
_entity_poly.pdbx_strand_id
1 'polypeptide(L)'
;MPEFLPALSANEEKILAALEQPTEINFVDRPLRDVVEYLGEYHRKDGLQVQFDSRAMEDIGIESDVPVSINVKGLSLRAALSLLLSDHDLVALVKDDVLMITTADVAESRLVTRAYPVGDLLEPSDEMDYEGKEYNALVEAITECVEPDSWEKSRGRGNIAVVGDVKCLVISQTRDVHRDVLQLLRSLRAGRKMQPAR
;
A
#
# COMPACT_ATOMS: atom_id res chain seq x y z
N MET A 1 -18.38 -5.37 -8.31
CA MET A 1 -17.37 -4.62 -9.08
C MET A 1 -16.13 -4.53 -8.22
N PRO A 2 -14.91 -4.69 -8.77
CA PRO A 2 -13.69 -4.55 -7.98
C PRO A 2 -13.56 -3.13 -7.44
N GLU A 3 -12.91 -2.98 -6.28
CA GLU A 3 -12.76 -1.67 -5.62
C GLU A 3 -11.75 -0.76 -6.33
N PHE A 4 -10.84 -1.35 -7.12
CA PHE A 4 -9.94 -0.67 -8.03
C PHE A 4 -9.57 -1.58 -9.20
N LEU A 5 -9.00 -0.99 -10.25
CA LEU A 5 -8.51 -1.66 -11.45
C LEU A 5 -7.07 -1.24 -11.77
N PRO A 6 -6.22 -2.11 -12.36
CA PRO A 6 -6.49 -3.54 -12.54
C PRO A 6 -6.62 -4.25 -11.19
N ALA A 7 -7.36 -5.36 -11.18
CA ALA A 7 -7.42 -6.22 -10.01
C ALA A 7 -6.02 -6.78 -9.72
N LEU A 8 -5.76 -7.07 -8.45
CA LEU A 8 -4.53 -7.73 -8.04
C LEU A 8 -4.41 -9.11 -8.69
N SER A 9 -3.17 -9.56 -8.90
CA SER A 9 -2.95 -10.96 -9.24
C SER A 9 -3.40 -11.85 -8.06
N ALA A 10 -3.76 -13.11 -8.35
CA ALA A 10 -4.07 -14.08 -7.30
C ALA A 10 -2.90 -14.28 -6.31
N ASN A 11 -1.66 -14.05 -6.73
CA ASN A 11 -0.50 -14.17 -5.85
C ASN A 11 -0.30 -12.92 -4.99
N GLU A 12 -0.50 -11.73 -5.56
CA GLU A 12 -0.49 -10.48 -4.80
C GLU A 12 -1.55 -10.48 -3.70
N GLU A 13 -2.76 -10.98 -3.99
CA GLU A 13 -3.82 -11.13 -2.99
C GLU A 13 -3.41 -12.05 -1.84
N LYS A 14 -2.77 -13.19 -2.14
CA LYS A 14 -2.25 -14.12 -1.15
C LYS A 14 -1.16 -13.49 -0.28
N ILE A 15 -0.21 -12.80 -0.89
CA ILE A 15 0.87 -12.12 -0.17
C ILE A 15 0.30 -11.06 0.77
N LEU A 16 -0.64 -10.22 0.29
CA LEU A 16 -1.29 -9.21 1.13
C LEU A 16 -2.06 -9.86 2.28
N ALA A 17 -2.78 -10.96 2.04
CA ALA A 17 -3.49 -11.69 3.09
C ALA A 17 -2.53 -12.31 4.13
N ALA A 18 -1.37 -12.83 3.68
CA ALA A 18 -0.32 -13.36 4.55
C ALA A 18 0.29 -12.25 5.44
N LEU A 19 0.49 -11.06 4.88
CA LEU A 19 1.01 -9.89 5.61
C LEU A 19 0.08 -9.44 6.76
N GLU A 20 -1.22 -9.72 6.68
CA GLU A 20 -2.17 -9.40 7.76
C GLU A 20 -2.28 -10.50 8.83
N GLN A 21 -1.66 -11.67 8.64
CA GLN A 21 -1.70 -12.75 9.63
C GLN A 21 -0.88 -12.38 10.87
N PRO A 22 -1.34 -12.77 12.08
CA PRO A 22 -0.57 -12.58 13.30
C PRO A 22 0.71 -13.43 13.26
N THR A 23 1.80 -12.87 13.76
CA THR A 23 3.09 -13.54 13.89
C THR A 23 3.66 -13.37 15.29
N GLU A 24 4.44 -14.35 15.71
CA GLU A 24 5.17 -14.35 16.97
C GLU A 24 6.62 -14.79 16.69
N ILE A 25 7.55 -13.86 16.86
CA ILE A 25 8.97 -14.08 16.57
C ILE A 25 9.83 -13.46 17.66
N ASN A 26 10.96 -14.12 17.93
CA ASN A 26 11.98 -13.63 18.84
C ASN A 26 13.35 -13.99 18.28
N PHE A 27 14.02 -12.99 17.73
CA PHE A 27 15.38 -13.08 17.19
C PHE A 27 16.27 -12.10 17.93
N VAL A 28 17.48 -12.54 18.24
CA VAL A 28 18.51 -11.73 18.90
C VAL A 28 19.79 -11.90 18.11
N ASP A 29 20.32 -10.79 17.61
CA ASP A 29 21.61 -10.72 16.90
C ASP A 29 21.69 -11.75 15.76
N ARG A 30 20.65 -11.82 14.92
CA ARG A 30 20.57 -12.76 13.79
C ARG A 30 20.74 -12.02 12.46
N PRO A 31 21.41 -12.60 11.46
CA PRO A 31 21.47 -12.00 10.12
C PRO A 31 20.08 -11.72 9.56
N LEU A 32 19.88 -10.52 9.00
CA LEU A 32 18.60 -10.10 8.41
C LEU A 32 18.08 -11.13 7.39
N ARG A 33 18.97 -11.64 6.53
CA ARG A 33 18.69 -12.70 5.56
C ARG A 33 18.03 -13.91 6.22
N ASP A 34 18.63 -14.44 7.28
CA ASP A 34 18.15 -15.64 7.96
C ASP A 34 16.75 -15.41 8.55
N VAL A 35 16.51 -14.23 9.13
CA VAL A 35 15.21 -13.87 9.71
C VAL A 35 14.15 -13.75 8.62
N VAL A 36 14.46 -13.08 7.51
CA VAL A 36 13.54 -12.90 6.39
C VAL A 36 13.26 -14.22 5.66
N GLU A 37 14.27 -15.05 5.44
CA GLU A 37 14.12 -16.39 4.85
C GLU A 37 13.28 -17.28 5.77
N TYR A 38 13.49 -17.23 7.09
CA TYR A 38 12.65 -17.92 8.06
C TYR A 38 11.17 -17.51 7.94
N LEU A 39 10.88 -16.20 7.88
CA LEU A 39 9.51 -15.69 7.72
C LEU A 39 8.90 -16.12 6.38
N GLY A 40 9.70 -16.09 5.31
CA GLY A 40 9.32 -16.58 3.99
C GLY A 40 8.93 -18.05 4.00
N GLU A 41 9.76 -18.93 4.57
CA GLU A 41 9.47 -20.36 4.68
C GLU A 41 8.27 -20.64 5.60
N TYR A 42 8.15 -19.92 6.73
CA TYR A 42 7.04 -20.08 7.66
C TYR A 42 5.68 -19.76 7.00
N HIS A 43 5.63 -18.74 6.15
CA HIS A 43 4.43 -18.31 5.43
C HIS A 43 4.38 -18.80 3.97
N ARG A 44 5.24 -19.73 3.56
CA ARG A 44 5.30 -20.22 2.18
C ARG A 44 3.99 -20.85 1.72
N LYS A 45 3.33 -21.59 2.63
CA LYS A 45 1.99 -22.17 2.40
C LYS A 45 0.92 -21.11 2.14
N ASP A 46 1.13 -19.89 2.62
CA ASP A 46 0.23 -18.75 2.48
C ASP A 46 0.58 -17.91 1.22
N GLY A 47 1.53 -18.37 0.39
CA GLY A 47 1.94 -17.73 -0.86
C GLY A 47 3.06 -16.70 -0.70
N LEU A 48 3.69 -16.61 0.48
CA LEU A 48 4.78 -15.68 0.70
C LEU A 48 6.08 -16.19 0.07
N GLN A 49 6.54 -15.50 -0.97
CA GLN A 49 7.88 -15.65 -1.51
C GLN A 49 8.62 -14.34 -1.33
N VAL A 50 9.77 -14.38 -0.65
CA VAL A 50 10.54 -13.18 -0.31
C VAL A 50 11.79 -13.07 -1.20
N GLN A 51 12.11 -11.86 -1.62
CA GLN A 51 13.29 -11.52 -2.41
C GLN A 51 13.94 -10.24 -1.89
N PHE A 52 15.26 -10.13 -2.02
CA PHE A 52 15.99 -8.89 -1.75
C PHE A 52 16.27 -8.17 -3.07
N ASP A 53 16.07 -6.85 -3.09
CA ASP A 53 16.57 -5.99 -4.16
C ASP A 53 18.06 -5.70 -3.88
N SER A 54 18.92 -6.70 -4.17
CA SER A 54 20.35 -6.65 -3.84
C SER A 54 21.03 -5.38 -4.36
N ARG A 55 20.66 -4.94 -5.56
CA ARG A 55 21.21 -3.72 -6.16
C ARG A 55 20.87 -2.48 -5.33
N ALA A 56 19.60 -2.31 -4.96
CA ALA A 56 19.17 -1.16 -4.16
C ALA A 56 19.85 -1.13 -2.77
N MET A 57 20.05 -2.30 -2.17
CA MET A 57 20.72 -2.42 -0.87
C MET A 57 22.23 -2.14 -0.97
N GLU A 58 22.90 -2.67 -1.99
CA GLU A 58 24.31 -2.40 -2.29
C GLU A 58 24.55 -0.89 -2.53
N ASP A 59 23.64 -0.20 -3.20
CA ASP A 59 23.73 1.24 -3.48
C ASP A 59 23.80 2.11 -2.20
N ILE A 60 23.25 1.62 -1.08
CA ILE A 60 23.31 2.29 0.23
C ILE A 60 24.26 1.59 1.23
N GLY A 61 25.03 0.60 0.77
CA GLY A 61 26.03 -0.11 1.58
C GLY A 61 25.45 -1.04 2.64
N ILE A 62 24.22 -1.53 2.46
CA ILE A 62 23.59 -2.47 3.38
C ILE A 62 23.73 -3.89 2.84
N GLU A 63 24.36 -4.74 3.63
CA GLU A 63 24.47 -6.17 3.33
C GLU A 63 23.29 -6.94 3.93
N SER A 64 22.95 -8.09 3.35
CA SER A 64 21.83 -8.89 3.86
C SER A 64 22.13 -9.60 5.19
N ASP A 65 23.37 -9.57 5.66
CA ASP A 65 23.83 -10.26 6.86
C ASP A 65 23.88 -9.37 8.11
N VAL A 66 23.40 -8.11 8.02
CA VAL A 66 23.38 -7.21 9.18
C VAL A 66 22.64 -7.88 10.34
N PRO A 67 23.18 -7.80 11.57
CA PRO A 67 22.51 -8.37 12.72
C PRO A 67 21.26 -7.57 13.07
N VAL A 68 20.14 -8.27 13.19
CA VAL A 68 18.85 -7.73 13.62
C VAL A 68 18.36 -8.42 14.88
N SER A 69 17.62 -7.67 15.69
CA SER A 69 16.95 -8.18 16.89
C SER A 69 15.50 -7.72 16.89
N ILE A 70 14.57 -8.65 17.05
CA ILE A 70 13.14 -8.35 17.09
C ILE A 70 12.45 -9.31 18.06
N ASN A 71 11.54 -8.78 18.86
CA ASN A 71 10.69 -9.57 19.74
C ASN A 71 9.27 -9.02 19.69
N VAL A 72 8.40 -9.72 18.97
CA VAL A 72 7.00 -9.32 18.77
C VAL A 72 6.08 -10.51 18.98
N LYS A 73 4.91 -10.24 19.57
CA LYS A 73 3.90 -11.24 19.88
C LYS A 73 2.52 -10.75 19.46
N GLY A 74 1.89 -11.44 18.52
CA GLY A 74 0.53 -11.13 18.09
C GLY A 74 0.38 -9.87 17.22
N LEU A 75 1.49 -9.34 16.69
CA LEU A 75 1.44 -8.30 15.64
C LEU A 75 1.19 -8.96 14.28
N SER A 76 0.64 -8.21 13.32
CA SER A 76 0.61 -8.68 11.94
C SER A 76 2.03 -8.84 11.39
N LEU A 77 2.22 -9.78 10.46
CA LEU A 77 3.50 -9.96 9.76
C LEU A 77 3.98 -8.65 9.12
N ARG A 78 3.06 -7.83 8.57
CA ARG A 78 3.35 -6.49 8.05
C ARG A 78 4.02 -5.61 9.11
N ALA A 79 3.43 -5.51 10.29
CA ALA A 79 3.97 -4.68 11.36
C ALA A 79 5.31 -5.22 11.87
N ALA A 80 5.44 -6.54 11.99
CA ALA A 80 6.70 -7.18 12.35
C ALA A 80 7.82 -6.88 11.33
N LEU A 81 7.53 -7.00 10.02
CA LEU A 81 8.48 -6.64 8.95
C LEU A 81 8.80 -5.15 8.96
N SER A 82 7.82 -4.27 9.16
CA SER A 82 8.04 -2.83 9.25
C SER A 82 9.02 -2.48 10.38
N LEU A 83 8.84 -3.07 11.56
CA LEU A 83 9.74 -2.87 12.70
C LEU A 83 11.13 -3.47 12.47
N LEU A 84 11.19 -4.62 11.80
CA LEU A 84 12.45 -5.31 11.51
C LEU A 84 13.33 -4.52 10.52
N LEU A 85 12.71 -3.86 9.55
CA LEU A 85 13.39 -3.24 8.42
C LEU A 85 13.67 -1.74 8.62
N SER A 86 12.88 -1.06 9.47
CA SER A 86 12.97 0.39 9.66
C SER A 86 14.33 0.86 10.18
N ASP A 87 15.00 0.06 11.02
CA ASP A 87 16.31 0.43 11.59
C ASP A 87 17.44 0.45 10.55
N HIS A 88 17.18 -0.02 9.35
CA HIS A 88 18.13 -0.13 8.24
C HIS A 88 17.67 0.61 6.98
N ASP A 89 16.70 1.54 7.08
CA ASP A 89 16.14 2.27 5.93
C ASP A 89 15.60 1.33 4.82
N LEU A 90 15.17 0.12 5.22
CA LEU A 90 14.59 -0.88 4.35
C LEU A 90 13.07 -0.94 4.54
N VAL A 91 12.38 -1.38 3.51
CA VAL A 91 10.93 -1.61 3.51
C VAL A 91 10.58 -2.86 2.71
N ALA A 92 9.41 -3.44 3.01
CA ALA A 92 8.87 -4.57 2.27
C ALA A 92 7.71 -4.12 1.38
N LEU A 93 7.78 -4.40 0.08
CA LEU A 93 6.71 -4.10 -0.87
C LEU A 93 6.35 -5.33 -1.71
N VAL A 94 5.09 -5.42 -2.11
CA VAL A 94 4.65 -6.47 -3.04
C VAL A 94 4.94 -6.02 -4.47
N LYS A 95 5.68 -6.80 -5.26
CA LYS A 95 5.95 -6.51 -6.67
C LYS A 95 6.29 -7.79 -7.42
N ASP A 96 5.82 -7.88 -8.66
CA ASP A 96 6.07 -9.02 -9.56
C ASP A 96 5.77 -10.36 -8.87
N ASP A 97 4.63 -10.43 -8.16
CA ASP A 97 4.17 -11.60 -7.42
C ASP A 97 5.10 -12.07 -6.27
N VAL A 98 5.99 -11.22 -5.77
CA VAL A 98 6.82 -11.52 -4.59
C VAL A 98 6.73 -10.40 -3.55
N LEU A 99 7.07 -10.74 -2.30
CA LEU A 99 7.42 -9.74 -1.29
C LEU A 99 8.90 -9.36 -1.50
N MET A 100 9.15 -8.12 -1.85
CA MET A 100 10.49 -7.60 -2.07
C MET A 100 10.92 -6.71 -0.91
N ILE A 101 12.09 -7.01 -0.36
CA ILE A 101 12.81 -6.18 0.60
C ILE A 101 13.73 -5.25 -0.19
N THR A 102 13.57 -3.95 -0.02
CA THR A 102 14.31 -2.92 -0.77
C THR A 102 14.48 -1.67 0.09
N THR A 103 15.12 -0.64 -0.44
CA THR A 103 15.31 0.63 0.28
C THR A 103 14.05 1.50 0.23
N ALA A 104 13.89 2.38 1.23
CA ALA A 104 12.81 3.35 1.26
C ALA A 104 12.75 4.19 -0.04
N ASP A 105 13.89 4.72 -0.49
CA ASP A 105 14.00 5.52 -1.72
C ASP A 105 13.47 4.78 -2.97
N VAL A 106 13.84 3.51 -3.12
CA VAL A 106 13.37 2.70 -4.26
C VAL A 106 11.87 2.45 -4.13
N ALA A 107 11.37 2.16 -2.93
CA ALA A 107 9.93 1.96 -2.72
C ALA A 107 9.10 3.22 -3.01
N GLU A 108 9.56 4.39 -2.55
CA GLU A 108 8.92 5.68 -2.78
C GLU A 108 8.88 6.06 -4.27
N SER A 109 9.89 5.64 -5.02
CA SER A 109 9.94 5.85 -6.48
C SER A 109 8.98 4.95 -7.26
N ARG A 110 8.51 3.84 -6.67
CA ARG A 110 7.69 2.81 -7.33
C ARG A 110 6.20 3.10 -7.21
N LEU A 111 5.75 4.01 -8.07
CA LEU A 111 4.34 4.28 -8.23
C LEU A 111 3.65 3.15 -9.03
N VAL A 112 2.43 2.84 -8.62
CA VAL A 112 1.49 2.05 -9.42
C VAL A 112 0.30 2.92 -9.77
N THR A 113 -0.30 2.70 -10.94
CA THR A 113 -1.51 3.42 -11.33
C THR A 113 -2.73 2.52 -11.17
N ARG A 114 -3.75 3.02 -10.47
CA ARG A 114 -5.03 2.33 -10.26
C ARG A 114 -6.21 3.24 -10.56
N ALA A 115 -7.22 2.69 -11.21
CA ALA A 115 -8.51 3.34 -11.38
C ALA A 115 -9.47 2.89 -10.27
N TYR A 116 -10.01 3.85 -9.53
CA TYR A 116 -11.00 3.65 -8.48
C TYR A 116 -12.36 4.11 -9.00
N PRO A 117 -13.30 3.19 -9.25
CA PRO A 117 -14.68 3.58 -9.49
C PRO A 117 -15.21 4.31 -8.25
N VAL A 118 -15.79 5.49 -8.43
CA VAL A 118 -16.34 6.31 -7.34
C VAL A 118 -17.78 6.74 -7.62
N GLY A 119 -18.41 6.23 -8.69
CA GLY A 119 -19.77 6.60 -9.05
C GLY A 119 -20.83 6.36 -7.97
N ASP A 120 -20.56 5.45 -7.02
CA ASP A 120 -21.41 5.20 -5.86
C ASP A 120 -21.26 6.25 -4.73
N LEU A 121 -20.20 7.04 -4.79
CA LEU A 121 -19.89 8.15 -3.89
C LEU A 121 -20.33 9.52 -4.44
N LEU A 122 -20.79 9.58 -5.69
CA LEU A 122 -21.33 10.78 -6.34
C LEU A 122 -22.86 10.87 -6.13
N GLU A 123 -23.43 12.05 -6.00
CA GLU A 123 -24.89 12.18 -6.03
C GLU A 123 -25.39 11.87 -7.46
N PRO A 124 -26.65 11.42 -7.62
CA PRO A 124 -27.26 11.37 -8.95
C PRO A 124 -27.26 12.80 -9.49
N SER A 125 -26.43 13.06 -10.50
CA SER A 125 -26.30 14.38 -11.09
C SER A 125 -27.66 14.89 -11.56
N ASP A 126 -28.14 16.00 -10.99
CA ASP A 126 -28.94 16.92 -11.78
C ASP A 126 -28.08 17.36 -12.97
N GLU A 127 -28.68 17.65 -14.13
CA GLU A 127 -28.01 18.00 -15.40
C GLU A 127 -27.08 19.23 -15.34
N MET A 128 -26.76 19.75 -14.15
CA MET A 128 -26.03 20.97 -13.84
C MET A 128 -24.69 20.79 -13.11
N ASP A 129 -24.14 19.58 -12.93
CA ASP A 129 -22.75 19.42 -12.45
C ASP A 129 -21.72 19.66 -13.58
N TYR A 130 -21.75 20.86 -14.15
CA TYR A 130 -20.79 21.31 -15.17
C TYR A 130 -19.39 21.57 -14.61
N GLU A 131 -19.24 21.60 -13.27
CA GLU A 131 -18.02 22.03 -12.59
C GLU A 131 -17.25 20.89 -11.90
N GLY A 132 -17.79 19.66 -11.87
CA GLY A 132 -17.13 18.50 -11.29
C GLY A 132 -16.89 18.62 -9.78
N LYS A 133 -17.79 19.33 -9.07
CA LYS A 133 -17.60 19.69 -7.65
C LYS A 133 -17.45 18.48 -6.74
N GLU A 134 -18.22 17.43 -7.02
CA GLU A 134 -18.20 16.21 -6.21
C GLU A 134 -16.88 15.45 -6.35
N TYR A 135 -16.32 15.44 -7.56
CA TYR A 135 -14.98 14.89 -7.77
C TYR A 135 -13.93 15.70 -7.04
N ASN A 136 -14.02 17.04 -7.07
CA ASN A 136 -13.09 17.90 -6.35
C ASN A 136 -13.12 17.63 -4.85
N ALA A 137 -14.30 17.47 -4.23
CA ALA A 137 -14.41 17.13 -2.82
C ALA A 137 -13.74 15.79 -2.47
N LEU A 138 -13.88 14.76 -3.33
CA LEU A 138 -13.20 13.48 -3.13
C LEU A 138 -11.69 13.60 -3.30
N VAL A 139 -11.23 14.35 -4.31
CA VAL A 139 -9.80 14.60 -4.55
C VAL A 139 -9.20 15.34 -3.37
N GLU A 140 -9.84 16.42 -2.90
CA GLU A 140 -9.42 17.20 -1.72
C GLU A 140 -9.31 16.32 -0.49
N ALA A 141 -10.35 15.55 -0.18
CA ALA A 141 -10.33 14.64 0.98
C ALA A 141 -9.18 13.63 0.89
N ILE A 142 -8.87 13.08 -0.29
CA ILE A 142 -7.74 12.18 -0.47
C ILE A 142 -6.42 12.94 -0.24
N THR A 143 -6.21 14.06 -0.91
CA THR A 143 -4.94 14.79 -0.87
C THR A 143 -4.65 15.47 0.47
N GLU A 144 -5.68 15.77 1.27
CA GLU A 144 -5.53 16.40 2.58
C GLU A 144 -5.43 15.40 3.75
N CYS A 145 -5.97 14.19 3.59
CA CYS A 145 -6.04 13.21 4.68
C CYS A 145 -5.13 11.98 4.50
N VAL A 146 -4.65 11.70 3.29
CA VAL A 146 -3.77 10.56 3.03
C VAL A 146 -2.40 11.08 2.61
N GLU A 147 -1.38 10.93 3.44
CA GLU A 147 0.00 11.35 3.15
C GLU A 147 0.10 12.70 2.40
N PRO A 148 -0.34 13.83 2.98
CA PRO A 148 -0.53 15.09 2.25
C PRO A 148 0.70 15.58 1.48
N ASP A 149 1.87 15.42 2.07
CA ASP A 149 3.16 15.81 1.50
C ASP A 149 3.49 15.04 0.20
N SER A 150 2.92 13.85 0.01
CA SER A 150 3.14 12.99 -1.16
C SER A 150 2.45 13.47 -2.44
N TRP A 151 1.54 14.45 -2.34
CA TRP A 151 0.76 15.01 -3.46
C TRP A 151 1.22 16.41 -3.89
N GLU A 152 2.11 17.06 -3.14
CA GLU A 152 2.54 18.43 -3.43
C GLU A 152 3.26 18.53 -4.78
N LYS A 153 2.87 19.45 -5.68
CA LYS A 153 3.47 19.56 -7.03
C LYS A 153 4.99 19.75 -7.07
N SER A 154 5.60 20.25 -6.00
CA SER A 154 7.05 20.47 -5.88
C SER A 154 7.84 19.28 -5.32
N ARG A 155 7.18 18.31 -4.69
CA ARG A 155 7.81 17.19 -3.96
C ARG A 155 7.13 15.84 -4.17
N GLY A 156 5.83 15.85 -4.35
CA GLY A 156 4.98 14.70 -4.57
C GLY A 156 5.23 14.03 -5.91
N ARG A 157 5.43 12.71 -5.84
CA ARG A 157 5.39 11.83 -7.02
C ARG A 157 3.96 11.39 -7.35
N GLY A 158 3.01 11.63 -6.44
CA GLY A 158 1.60 11.23 -6.58
C GLY A 158 0.83 12.06 -7.59
N ASN A 159 -0.14 11.44 -8.25
CA ASN A 159 -1.08 12.14 -9.12
C ASN A 159 -2.48 11.52 -9.03
N ILE A 160 -3.51 12.36 -9.11
CA ILE A 160 -4.91 11.96 -9.22
C ILE A 160 -5.53 12.63 -10.44
N ALA A 161 -6.15 11.86 -11.32
CA ALA A 161 -6.90 12.33 -12.47
C ALA A 161 -8.36 11.88 -12.36
N VAL A 162 -9.28 12.78 -12.71
CA VAL A 162 -10.72 12.49 -12.79
C VAL A 162 -11.06 12.04 -14.20
N VAL A 163 -11.76 10.91 -14.32
CA VAL A 163 -12.33 10.44 -15.59
C VAL A 163 -13.84 10.32 -15.42
N GLY A 164 -14.54 11.42 -15.71
CA GLY A 164 -15.98 11.58 -15.43
C GLY A 164 -16.87 10.62 -16.21
N ASP A 165 -16.57 10.34 -17.47
CA ASP A 165 -17.37 9.47 -18.35
C ASP A 165 -17.55 8.06 -17.78
N VAL A 166 -16.57 7.57 -17.03
CA VAL A 166 -16.59 6.26 -16.37
C VAL A 166 -16.67 6.37 -14.84
N LYS A 167 -16.86 7.58 -14.31
CA LYS A 167 -16.94 7.90 -12.88
C LYS A 167 -15.79 7.30 -12.05
N CYS A 168 -14.56 7.50 -12.51
CA CYS A 168 -13.36 6.96 -11.87
C CYS A 168 -12.36 8.04 -11.44
N LEU A 169 -11.67 7.80 -10.34
CA LEU A 169 -10.41 8.46 -9.98
C LEU A 169 -9.26 7.57 -10.43
N VAL A 170 -8.39 8.06 -11.30
CA VAL A 170 -7.16 7.38 -11.70
C VAL A 170 -6.01 7.94 -10.87
N ILE A 171 -5.49 7.11 -9.98
CA ILE A 171 -4.50 7.51 -8.97
C ILE A 171 -3.18 6.79 -9.29
N SER A 172 -2.09 7.54 -9.34
CA SER A 172 -0.73 7.01 -9.47
C SER A 172 0.04 7.29 -8.18
N GLN A 173 0.24 6.28 -7.34
CA GLN A 173 0.90 6.43 -6.05
C GLN A 173 1.63 5.15 -5.59
N THR A 174 2.34 5.23 -4.46
CA THR A 174 2.94 4.05 -3.82
C THR A 174 1.85 3.09 -3.31
N ARG A 175 2.20 1.83 -3.08
CA ARG A 175 1.23 0.82 -2.63
C ARG A 175 0.65 1.11 -1.25
N ASP A 176 1.44 1.67 -0.34
CA ASP A 176 0.97 2.07 0.98
C ASP A 176 -0.04 3.20 0.89
N VAL A 177 0.23 4.23 0.09
CA VAL A 177 -0.75 5.30 -0.16
C VAL A 177 -2.02 4.75 -0.81
N HIS A 178 -1.91 3.82 -1.76
CA HIS A 178 -3.08 3.15 -2.33
C HIS A 178 -3.93 2.37 -1.32
N ARG A 179 -3.31 1.75 -0.30
CA ARG A 179 -4.02 1.08 0.80
C ARG A 179 -4.83 2.10 1.59
N ASP A 180 -4.21 3.23 1.92
CA ASP A 180 -4.82 4.24 2.78
C ASP A 180 -5.93 5.02 2.04
N VAL A 181 -5.73 5.30 0.75
CA VAL A 181 -6.79 5.78 -0.16
C VAL A 181 -7.98 4.82 -0.17
N LEU A 182 -7.73 3.51 -0.31
CA LEU A 182 -8.79 2.52 -0.34
C LEU A 182 -9.55 2.47 1.00
N GLN A 183 -8.85 2.59 2.12
CA GLN A 183 -9.45 2.65 3.45
C GLN A 183 -10.34 3.89 3.61
N LEU A 184 -9.88 5.07 3.17
CA LEU A 184 -10.69 6.29 3.17
C LEU A 184 -11.96 6.12 2.32
N LEU A 185 -11.83 5.66 1.07
CA LEU A 185 -12.97 5.44 0.17
C LEU A 185 -13.98 4.44 0.75
N ARG A 186 -13.51 3.34 1.36
CA ARG A 186 -14.39 2.39 2.08
C ARG A 186 -15.14 3.05 3.23
N SER A 187 -14.47 3.92 3.97
CA SER A 187 -15.06 4.64 5.11
C SER A 187 -16.15 5.62 4.66
N LEU A 188 -15.91 6.37 3.57
CA LEU A 188 -16.91 7.25 2.95
C LEU A 188 -18.14 6.46 2.46
N ARG A 189 -17.92 5.31 1.81
CA ARG A 189 -19.02 4.41 1.38
C ARG A 189 -19.85 3.90 2.54
N ALA A 190 -19.20 3.52 3.64
CA ALA A 190 -19.88 3.08 4.84
C ALA A 190 -20.73 4.21 5.46
N GLY A 191 -20.18 5.42 5.55
CA GLY A 191 -20.90 6.60 6.04
C GLY A 191 -22.14 6.94 5.21
N ARG A 192 -22.05 6.85 3.88
CA ARG A 192 -23.19 7.10 2.98
C ARG A 192 -24.34 6.10 3.19
N LYS A 193 -24.03 4.83 3.49
CA LYS A 193 -25.05 3.81 3.82
C LYS A 193 -25.78 4.07 5.14
N MET A 194 -25.17 4.84 6.05
CA MET A 194 -25.77 5.18 7.35
C MET A 194 -26.69 6.40 7.28
N GLN A 195 -26.65 7.17 6.19
CA GLN A 195 -27.57 8.28 6.00
C GLN A 195 -28.99 7.74 5.74
N PRO A 196 -30.03 8.30 6.39
CA PRO A 196 -31.40 7.92 6.11
C PRO A 196 -31.72 8.17 4.64
N ALA A 197 -32.45 7.25 4.01
CA ALA A 197 -32.98 7.46 2.66
C ALA A 197 -33.79 8.77 2.65
N ARG A 198 -33.40 9.70 1.75
CA ARG A 198 -34.18 10.92 1.50
C ARG A 198 -35.51 10.60 0.85
#